data_AF-A0A0P6SKA8-F1
#
_entry.id   AF-A0A0P6SKA8-F1
#
_cell.length_a   1.000
_cell.length_b   1.000
_cell.length_c   1.000
_cell.angle_alpha   90.00
_cell.angle_beta   90.00
_cell.angle_gamma   90.00
#
_symmetry.space_group_name_H-M   'P 1'
#
loop_
_entity.id
_entity.type
_entity.pdbx_description
1 polymer ?
#
loop_
_entity_poly.entity_id
_entity_poly.type
_entity_poly.pdbx_seq_one_letter_code
_entity_poly.pdbx_strand_id
1 'polypeptide(L)'
;GNTTVNGTFTTKIAEAIKIRADQIIAGTIDAAKIRVINLNASSIVGLDASFIKAKIEHTITSLLEGKVIRARNGAMIIDLNNSGISFNRDAVISFNSKNNALVRQDGTHTAFVHFSNATPKNYTGSALYASIGITSSGDGINSASSGRFCGARFFRYAEGYQHDAKVDQAEFYGDTLLFIDSFDVKRGFEMTPTLMPKMVSLNKMYQAILALGRCWLHANNTAWTFNNDTANAIIREYNEHVNGL
;
A
#
# COMPACT_ATOMS: atom_id res chain seq x y z
N GLY A 1 -78.19 -22.53 -22.23
CA GLY A 1 -77.63 -23.69 -22.97
C GLY A 1 -76.23 -23.34 -23.41
N ASN A 2 -75.34 -24.32 -23.51
CA ASN A 2 -73.99 -24.08 -24.03
C ASN A 2 -74.06 -23.90 -25.55
N THR A 3 -73.43 -22.85 -26.08
CA THR A 3 -73.33 -22.59 -27.52
C THR A 3 -71.88 -22.75 -27.93
N THR A 4 -71.61 -23.70 -28.84
CA THR A 4 -70.28 -23.88 -29.45
C THR A 4 -70.25 -23.13 -30.78
N VAL A 5 -69.27 -22.24 -30.96
CA VAL A 5 -69.05 -21.52 -32.22
C VAL A 5 -67.79 -22.08 -32.88
N ASN A 6 -67.94 -22.74 -34.02
CA ASN A 6 -66.83 -23.30 -34.80
C ASN A 6 -66.35 -22.29 -35.87
N GLY A 7 -65.98 -21.07 -35.45
CA GLY A 7 -65.56 -19.99 -36.35
C GLY A 7 -65.17 -18.71 -35.63
N THR A 8 -64.82 -17.65 -36.38
CA THR A 8 -64.47 -16.34 -35.81
C THR A 8 -65.67 -15.70 -35.13
N PHE A 9 -65.54 -15.38 -33.85
CA PHE A 9 -66.53 -14.62 -33.10
C PHE A 9 -66.21 -13.12 -33.15
N THR A 10 -67.00 -12.33 -33.88
CA THR A 10 -66.85 -10.87 -34.00
C THR A 10 -68.02 -10.17 -33.32
N THR A 11 -67.73 -9.26 -32.38
CA THR A 11 -68.77 -8.44 -31.72
C THR A 11 -68.42 -6.96 -31.86
N LYS A 12 -69.39 -6.12 -32.25
CA LYS A 12 -69.19 -4.66 -32.39
C LYS A 12 -69.17 -3.94 -31.05
N ILE A 13 -69.81 -4.50 -30.03
CA ILE A 13 -69.84 -4.02 -28.64
C ILE A 13 -69.96 -5.27 -27.76
N ALA A 14 -68.84 -5.92 -27.42
CA ALA A 14 -68.86 -6.92 -26.36
C ALA A 14 -68.90 -6.19 -25.01
N GLU A 15 -70.10 -5.90 -24.51
CA GLU A 15 -70.31 -6.02 -23.06
C GLU A 15 -70.40 -7.52 -22.72
N ALA A 16 -69.32 -8.27 -23.00
CA ALA A 16 -69.13 -9.56 -22.38
C ALA A 16 -68.71 -9.27 -20.94
N ILE A 17 -69.71 -9.05 -20.07
CA ILE A 17 -69.55 -8.52 -18.70
C ILE A 17 -68.47 -9.28 -17.91
N LYS A 18 -68.22 -10.56 -18.22
CA LYS A 18 -67.06 -11.32 -17.73
C LYS A 18 -66.61 -12.35 -18.78
N ILE A 19 -65.43 -12.17 -19.36
CA ILE A 19 -64.68 -13.25 -20.01
C ILE A 19 -63.67 -13.74 -18.96
N ARG A 20 -63.71 -15.03 -18.59
CA ARG A 20 -62.68 -15.59 -17.71
C ARG A 20 -61.46 -15.95 -18.54
N ALA A 21 -60.31 -15.36 -18.20
CA ALA A 21 -59.08 -15.47 -18.98
C ALA A 21 -58.51 -16.91 -19.01
N ASP A 22 -58.81 -17.74 -18.01
CA ASP A 22 -58.43 -19.16 -17.95
C ASP A 22 -59.08 -20.01 -19.06
N GLN A 23 -60.17 -19.51 -19.67
CA GLN A 23 -60.84 -20.18 -20.79
C GLN A 23 -60.28 -19.79 -22.17
N ILE A 24 -59.31 -18.86 -22.23
CA ILE A 24 -58.55 -18.55 -23.44
C ILE A 24 -57.35 -19.50 -23.51
N ILE A 25 -57.62 -20.75 -23.92
CA ILE A 25 -56.65 -21.86 -23.88
C ILE A 25 -55.79 -21.89 -25.17
N ALA A 26 -56.26 -21.28 -26.26
CA ALA A 26 -55.56 -21.18 -27.54
C ALA A 26 -55.83 -19.81 -28.20
N GLY A 27 -54.79 -19.22 -28.82
CA GLY A 27 -54.85 -17.91 -29.48
C GLY A 27 -53.73 -16.96 -29.02
N THR A 28 -53.54 -15.85 -29.75
CA THR A 28 -52.61 -14.77 -29.35
C THR A 28 -53.43 -13.59 -28.84
N ILE A 29 -53.12 -13.13 -27.63
CA ILE A 29 -53.62 -11.85 -27.12
C ILE A 29 -52.68 -10.76 -27.62
N ASP A 30 -53.18 -9.85 -28.47
CA ASP A 30 -52.43 -8.64 -28.84
C ASP A 30 -52.48 -7.63 -27.68
N ALA A 31 -51.46 -7.70 -26.82
CA ALA A 31 -51.36 -6.87 -25.62
C ALA A 31 -51.14 -5.36 -25.93
N ALA A 32 -50.80 -4.98 -27.17
CA ALA A 32 -50.54 -3.58 -27.53
C ALA A 32 -51.82 -2.71 -27.55
N LYS A 33 -53.00 -3.33 -27.67
CA LYS A 33 -54.30 -2.64 -27.77
C LYS A 33 -55.18 -2.79 -26.53
N ILE A 34 -54.69 -3.47 -25.49
CA ILE A 34 -55.45 -3.77 -24.28
C ILE A 34 -55.04 -2.83 -23.15
N ARG A 35 -56.03 -2.28 -22.44
CA ARG A 35 -55.83 -1.52 -21.20
C ARG A 35 -56.23 -2.36 -20.01
N VAL A 36 -55.25 -2.87 -19.26
CA VAL A 36 -55.48 -3.68 -18.06
C VAL A 36 -55.63 -2.76 -16.85
N ILE A 37 -56.76 -2.81 -16.15
CA ILE A 37 -57.06 -1.93 -15.00
C ILE A 37 -56.58 -2.57 -13.69
N ASN A 38 -56.61 -3.90 -13.59
CA ASN A 38 -56.14 -4.64 -12.42
C ASN A 38 -55.35 -5.87 -12.89
N LEU A 39 -54.06 -5.90 -12.58
CA LEU A 39 -53.13 -6.97 -12.94
C LEU A 39 -52.42 -7.45 -11.67
N ASN A 40 -52.51 -8.74 -11.37
CA ASN A 40 -51.66 -9.33 -10.34
C ASN A 40 -50.27 -9.60 -10.94
N ALA A 41 -49.29 -8.77 -10.58
CA ALA A 41 -47.91 -8.91 -11.06
C ALA A 41 -47.24 -10.23 -10.66
N SER A 42 -47.72 -10.91 -9.60
CA SER A 42 -47.17 -12.21 -9.18
C SER A 42 -47.43 -13.35 -10.18
N SER A 43 -48.34 -13.14 -11.13
CA SER A 43 -48.70 -14.13 -12.16
C SER A 43 -48.02 -13.87 -13.51
N ILE A 44 -47.17 -12.85 -13.62
CA ILE A 44 -46.42 -12.56 -14.85
C ILE A 44 -45.16 -13.44 -14.89
N VAL A 45 -45.14 -14.41 -15.80
CA VAL A 45 -43.96 -15.25 -16.05
C VAL A 45 -42.82 -14.35 -16.53
N GLY A 46 -41.66 -14.42 -15.86
CA GLY A 46 -40.49 -13.60 -16.15
C GLY A 46 -40.38 -12.30 -15.35
N LEU A 47 -41.29 -12.02 -14.41
CA LEU A 47 -41.08 -11.02 -13.34
C LEU A 47 -40.71 -11.67 -12.01
N ASP A 48 -40.22 -12.91 -12.07
CA ASP A 48 -39.76 -13.64 -10.90
C ASP A 48 -38.45 -13.06 -10.34
N ALA A 49 -38.11 -13.48 -9.12
CA ALA A 49 -36.92 -13.02 -8.42
C ALA A 49 -35.63 -13.27 -9.21
N SER A 50 -35.56 -14.31 -10.04
CA SER A 50 -34.39 -14.63 -10.86
C SER A 50 -34.22 -13.63 -11.99
N PHE A 51 -35.30 -13.24 -12.68
CA PHE A 51 -35.24 -12.21 -13.71
C PHE A 51 -34.91 -10.83 -13.15
N ILE A 52 -35.54 -10.43 -12.03
CA ILE A 52 -35.25 -9.15 -11.37
C ILE A 52 -33.80 -9.12 -10.89
N LYS A 53 -33.32 -10.21 -10.27
CA LYS A 53 -31.93 -10.37 -9.85
C LYS A 53 -30.98 -10.26 -11.04
N ALA A 54 -31.22 -10.99 -12.13
CA ALA A 54 -30.38 -10.94 -13.33
C ALA A 54 -30.33 -9.54 -13.95
N LYS A 55 -31.47 -8.82 -14.00
CA LYS A 55 -31.51 -7.44 -14.49
C LYS A 55 -30.74 -6.48 -13.58
N ILE A 56 -30.92 -6.59 -12.26
CA ILE A 56 -30.20 -5.74 -11.29
C ILE A 56 -28.70 -6.04 -11.32
N GLU A 57 -28.28 -7.31 -11.33
CA GLU A 57 -26.87 -7.70 -11.44
C GLU A 57 -26.25 -7.16 -12.72
N HIS A 58 -26.91 -7.35 -13.87
CA HIS A 58 -26.45 -6.77 -15.14
C HIS A 58 -26.34 -5.24 -15.08
N THR A 59 -27.34 -4.57 -14.49
CA THR A 59 -27.31 -3.10 -14.36
C THR A 59 -26.20 -2.65 -13.42
N ILE A 60 -25.98 -3.30 -12.28
CA ILE A 60 -24.89 -2.94 -11.35
C ILE A 60 -23.52 -3.13 -12.00
N THR A 61 -23.27 -4.25 -12.68
CA THR A 61 -21.99 -4.48 -13.37
C THR A 61 -21.75 -3.43 -14.46
N SER A 62 -22.75 -3.15 -15.29
CA SER A 62 -22.70 -2.09 -16.31
C SER A 62 -22.57 -0.68 -15.70
N LEU A 63 -23.06 -0.47 -14.48
CA LEU A 63 -22.89 0.77 -13.75
C LEU A 63 -21.50 0.93 -13.12
N LEU A 64 -20.74 -0.16 -12.94
CA LEU A 64 -19.41 -0.11 -12.35
C LEU A 64 -18.31 -0.11 -13.43
N GLU A 65 -18.52 -0.68 -14.62
CA GLU A 65 -17.54 -0.59 -15.70
C GLU A 65 -17.42 0.85 -16.26
N GLY A 66 -16.20 1.41 -16.18
CA GLY A 66 -15.87 2.73 -16.71
C GLY A 66 -16.59 3.90 -16.03
N LYS A 67 -17.00 3.75 -14.77
CA LYS A 67 -17.64 4.82 -13.97
C LYS A 67 -16.83 5.19 -12.73
N VAL A 68 -17.42 6.07 -11.94
CA VAL A 68 -16.86 6.54 -10.68
C VAL A 68 -17.70 5.99 -9.53
N ILE A 69 -17.07 5.26 -8.61
CA ILE A 69 -17.66 4.90 -7.32
C ILE A 69 -17.40 6.08 -6.37
N ARG A 70 -18.46 6.75 -5.92
CA ARG A 70 -18.35 7.95 -5.08
C ARG A 70 -19.16 7.81 -3.81
N ALA A 71 -18.54 8.14 -2.68
CA ALA A 71 -19.26 8.29 -1.42
C ALA A 71 -20.27 9.45 -1.54
N ARG A 72 -21.52 9.28 -1.08
CA ARG A 72 -22.58 10.31 -1.22
C ARG A 72 -22.19 11.68 -0.64
N ASN A 73 -21.37 11.68 0.41
CA ASN A 73 -20.84 12.88 1.05
C ASN A 73 -19.55 13.42 0.37
N GLY A 74 -19.15 12.85 -0.76
CA GLY A 74 -17.96 13.20 -1.52
C GLY A 74 -16.63 12.80 -0.91
N ALA A 75 -16.60 12.10 0.23
CA ALA A 75 -15.37 11.85 1.00
C ALA A 75 -14.38 10.91 0.28
N MET A 76 -14.86 10.03 -0.60
CA MET A 76 -14.04 9.09 -1.35
C MET A 76 -14.54 8.95 -2.79
N ILE A 77 -13.60 8.81 -3.71
CA ILE A 77 -13.82 8.58 -5.14
C ILE A 77 -12.89 7.45 -5.60
N ILE A 78 -13.43 6.46 -6.30
CA ILE A 78 -12.68 5.47 -7.08
C ILE A 78 -13.04 5.69 -8.55
N ASP A 79 -12.09 6.18 -9.33
CA ASP A 79 -12.23 6.42 -10.77
C ASP A 79 -11.69 5.23 -11.55
N LEU A 80 -12.60 4.50 -12.19
CA LEU A 80 -12.31 3.25 -12.89
C LEU A 80 -11.83 3.46 -14.33
N ASN A 81 -11.89 4.69 -14.87
CA ASN A 81 -11.32 5.03 -16.18
C ASN A 81 -9.89 5.57 -16.06
N ASN A 82 -9.61 6.32 -15.00
CA ASN A 82 -8.33 7.01 -14.83
C ASN A 82 -7.41 6.36 -13.77
N SER A 83 -7.75 5.16 -13.29
CA SER A 83 -6.97 4.41 -12.29
C SER A 83 -6.70 5.20 -11.01
N GLY A 84 -7.67 5.98 -10.54
CA GLY A 84 -7.53 6.89 -9.41
C GLY A 84 -8.30 6.44 -8.17
N ILE A 85 -7.69 6.56 -6.99
CA ILE A 85 -8.37 6.48 -5.70
C ILE A 85 -8.08 7.79 -4.96
N SER A 86 -9.12 8.52 -4.59
CA SER A 86 -9.00 9.82 -3.92
C SER A 86 -9.76 9.85 -2.62
N PHE A 87 -9.11 10.36 -1.58
CA PHE A 87 -9.69 10.64 -0.27
C PHE A 87 -9.79 12.16 -0.12
N ASN A 88 -11.02 12.69 -0.12
CA ASN A 88 -11.28 14.14 -0.05
C ASN A 88 -11.54 14.63 1.40
N ARG A 89 -11.29 13.76 2.38
CA ARG A 89 -11.32 13.98 3.82
C ARG A 89 -10.27 13.09 4.46
N ASP A 90 -10.04 13.25 5.77
CA ASP A 90 -9.15 12.38 6.54
C ASP A 90 -9.50 10.91 6.29
N ALA A 91 -8.49 10.13 5.91
CA ALA A 91 -8.63 8.72 5.58
C ALA A 91 -7.54 7.89 6.22
N VAL A 92 -7.88 6.66 6.54
CA VAL A 92 -6.96 5.66 7.08
C VAL A 92 -6.99 4.44 6.16
N ILE A 93 -5.81 4.01 5.72
CA ILE A 93 -5.62 2.71 5.08
C ILE A 93 -5.02 1.77 6.12
N SER A 94 -5.84 0.90 6.70
CA SER A 94 -5.40 -0.05 7.73
C SER A 94 -4.90 -1.35 7.10
N PHE A 95 -3.63 -1.66 7.32
CA PHE A 95 -3.04 -2.95 6.97
C PHE A 95 -3.13 -3.92 8.14
N ASN A 96 -4.04 -4.90 8.02
CA ASN A 96 -4.35 -5.85 9.09
C ASN A 96 -3.61 -7.19 8.92
N SER A 97 -2.70 -7.29 7.95
CA SER A 97 -1.85 -8.46 7.72
C SER A 97 -0.42 -8.03 7.44
N LYS A 98 0.54 -8.79 7.97
CA LYS A 98 1.99 -8.52 7.86
C LYS A 98 2.55 -8.53 6.44
N ASN A 99 1.75 -8.92 5.44
CA ASN A 99 2.13 -9.01 4.03
C ASN A 99 1.49 -7.89 3.19
N ASN A 100 0.72 -6.97 3.78
CA ASN A 100 0.14 -5.88 3.03
C ASN A 100 1.20 -4.84 2.64
N ALA A 101 1.26 -4.49 1.37
CA ALA A 101 2.20 -3.52 0.83
C ALA A 101 1.58 -2.73 -0.31
N LEU A 102 2.15 -1.55 -0.57
CA LEU A 102 2.00 -0.85 -1.84
C LEU A 102 3.15 -1.30 -2.75
N VAL A 103 2.87 -1.65 -4.01
CA VAL A 103 3.85 -2.33 -4.87
C VAL A 103 3.87 -1.75 -6.29
N ARG A 104 5.06 -1.62 -6.88
CA ARG A 104 5.31 -1.50 -8.33
C ARG A 104 6.31 -2.58 -8.75
N GLN A 105 6.00 -3.33 -9.80
CA GLN A 105 6.88 -4.36 -10.35
C GLN A 105 7.48 -3.92 -11.68
N ASP A 106 8.74 -4.29 -11.89
CA ASP A 106 9.48 -4.06 -13.13
C ASP A 106 10.42 -5.24 -13.40
N GLY A 107 9.93 -6.20 -14.17
CA GLY A 107 10.58 -7.50 -14.34
C GLY A 107 10.76 -8.21 -12.99
N THR A 108 12.01 -8.49 -12.62
CA THR A 108 12.37 -9.16 -11.35
C THR A 108 12.50 -8.19 -10.16
N HIS A 109 12.32 -6.88 -10.39
CA HIS A 109 12.42 -5.88 -9.34
C HIS A 109 11.06 -5.55 -8.77
N THR A 110 11.00 -5.39 -7.45
CA THR A 110 9.77 -5.01 -6.74
C THR A 110 10.05 -3.80 -5.86
N ALA A 111 9.50 -2.65 -6.22
CA ALA A 111 9.49 -1.46 -5.37
C ALA A 111 8.27 -1.48 -4.47
N PHE A 112 8.43 -1.12 -3.19
CA PHE A 112 7.32 -1.21 -2.23
C PHE A 112 7.42 -0.26 -1.05
N VAL A 113 6.26 -0.06 -0.42
CA VAL A 113 6.11 0.36 0.98
C VAL A 113 5.47 -0.80 1.73
N HIS A 114 6.12 -1.28 2.79
CA HIS A 114 5.71 -2.49 3.51
C HIS A 114 5.85 -2.31 5.02
N PHE A 115 4.82 -2.78 5.75
CA PHE A 115 4.77 -2.75 7.20
C PHE A 115 4.73 -4.18 7.72
N SER A 116 5.66 -4.53 8.60
CA SER A 116 5.77 -5.90 9.10
C SER A 116 6.55 -5.98 10.40
N ASN A 117 6.88 -7.19 10.83
CA ASN A 117 7.72 -7.42 12.00
C ASN A 117 9.01 -8.14 11.59
N ALA A 118 10.14 -7.73 12.15
CA ALA A 118 11.43 -8.39 11.96
C ALA A 118 12.35 -8.13 13.16
N THR A 119 13.49 -8.82 13.21
CA THR A 119 14.55 -8.58 14.19
C THR A 119 15.47 -7.45 13.70
N PRO A 120 15.53 -6.30 14.39
CA PRO A 120 16.49 -5.23 14.12
C PRO A 120 17.93 -5.70 14.35
N LYS A 121 18.91 -5.03 13.74
CA LYS A 121 20.34 -5.29 14.00
C LYS A 121 20.68 -5.04 15.47
N ASN A 122 21.52 -5.91 16.05
CA ASN A 122 21.98 -5.84 17.45
C ASN A 122 20.86 -5.93 18.51
N TYR A 123 19.67 -6.44 18.15
CA TYR A 123 18.57 -6.67 19.07
C TYR A 123 18.13 -8.13 19.04
N THR A 124 17.65 -8.66 20.18
CA THR A 124 17.04 -9.98 20.27
C THR A 124 15.54 -9.84 20.45
N GLY A 125 14.78 -10.26 19.43
CA GLY A 125 13.32 -10.21 19.44
C GLY A 125 12.74 -9.77 18.10
N SER A 126 11.46 -9.38 18.10
CA SER A 126 10.74 -8.91 16.93
C SER A 126 10.15 -7.54 17.20
N ALA A 127 10.37 -6.60 16.28
CA ALA A 127 9.87 -5.22 16.37
C ALA A 127 9.05 -4.90 15.12
N LEU A 128 8.04 -4.05 15.29
CA LEU A 128 7.31 -3.49 14.15
C LEU A 128 8.26 -2.58 13.37
N TYR A 129 8.20 -2.65 12.04
CA TYR A 129 8.89 -1.73 11.18
C TYR A 129 8.01 -1.23 10.03
N ALA A 130 8.36 -0.03 9.57
CA ALA A 130 7.96 0.48 8.27
C ALA A 130 9.18 0.45 7.34
N SER A 131 9.00 -0.05 6.13
CA SER A 131 10.04 -0.07 5.11
C SER A 131 9.58 0.59 3.83
N ILE A 132 10.56 1.16 3.14
CA ILE A 132 10.44 1.64 1.78
C ILE A 132 11.71 1.22 1.05
N GLY A 133 11.56 0.67 -0.14
CA GLY A 133 12.71 0.25 -0.92
C GLY A 133 12.36 -0.63 -2.09
N ILE A 134 13.39 -1.23 -2.65
CA ILE A 134 13.34 -2.05 -3.85
C ILE A 134 14.10 -3.34 -3.59
N THR A 135 13.51 -4.46 -3.99
CA THR A 135 14.21 -5.74 -4.11
C THR A 135 14.46 -6.07 -5.58
N SER A 136 15.42 -6.96 -5.83
CA SER A 136 15.65 -7.59 -7.13
C SER A 136 15.40 -9.10 -7.07
N SER A 137 15.68 -9.81 -8.16
CA SER A 137 15.68 -11.30 -8.23
C SER A 137 14.34 -11.98 -7.90
N GLY A 138 13.22 -11.25 -7.95
CA GLY A 138 11.89 -11.80 -7.67
C GLY A 138 11.56 -11.97 -6.18
N ASP A 139 12.31 -11.31 -5.28
CA ASP A 139 12.11 -11.42 -3.82
C ASP A 139 10.81 -10.75 -3.31
N GLY A 140 10.07 -10.08 -4.18
CA GLY A 140 8.83 -9.39 -3.84
C GLY A 140 9.06 -8.33 -2.77
N ILE A 141 8.22 -8.30 -1.74
CA ILE A 141 8.27 -7.27 -0.68
C ILE A 141 9.26 -7.59 0.45
N ASN A 142 10.18 -8.53 0.25
CA ASN A 142 11.07 -8.98 1.31
C ASN A 142 12.24 -8.01 1.57
N SER A 143 12.04 -7.02 2.43
CA SER A 143 13.09 -6.09 2.89
C SER A 143 14.13 -6.71 3.85
N ALA A 144 14.09 -8.02 4.07
CA ALA A 144 15.13 -8.77 4.76
C ALA A 144 15.94 -9.66 3.80
N SER A 145 15.73 -9.53 2.49
CA SER A 145 16.49 -10.29 1.50
C SER A 145 17.97 -9.88 1.51
N SER A 146 18.82 -10.84 1.84
CA SER A 146 20.27 -10.64 1.95
C SER A 146 20.86 -10.16 0.62
N GLY A 147 21.40 -8.94 0.62
CA GLY A 147 22.14 -8.36 -0.52
C GLY A 147 21.29 -7.96 -1.73
N ARG A 148 19.97 -8.13 -1.68
CA ARG A 148 19.06 -7.83 -2.80
C ARG A 148 18.10 -6.67 -2.53
N PHE A 149 18.13 -6.13 -1.32
CA PHE A 149 17.31 -5.01 -0.90
C PHE A 149 18.13 -3.71 -0.85
N CYS A 150 17.63 -2.66 -1.49
CA CYS A 150 18.09 -1.29 -1.34
C CYS A 150 16.93 -0.44 -0.82
N GLY A 151 17.13 0.29 0.27
CA GLY A 151 16.06 1.06 0.90
C GLY A 151 16.31 1.31 2.39
N ALA A 152 15.22 1.56 3.12
CA ALA A 152 15.28 1.85 4.55
C ALA A 152 14.25 1.03 5.34
N ARG A 153 14.58 0.76 6.60
CA ARG A 153 13.71 0.15 7.59
C ARG A 153 13.75 0.96 8.88
N PHE A 154 12.59 1.32 9.39
CA PHE A 154 12.45 2.10 10.61
C PHE A 154 11.71 1.25 11.64
N PHE A 155 12.42 0.85 12.70
CA PHE A 155 11.93 -0.01 13.74
C PHE A 155 11.53 0.77 14.97
N ARG A 156 10.40 0.39 15.55
CA ARG A 156 9.98 0.84 16.87
C ARG A 156 9.44 -0.33 17.68
N TYR A 157 9.90 -0.45 18.92
CA TYR A 157 9.35 -1.40 19.89
C TYR A 157 9.52 -0.90 21.32
N ALA A 158 8.47 -1.06 22.12
CA ALA A 158 8.45 -0.84 23.56
C ALA A 158 7.61 -1.94 24.21
N GLU A 159 7.81 -2.19 25.50
CA GLU A 159 7.00 -3.16 26.24
C GLU A 159 5.66 -2.52 26.65
N GLY A 160 4.54 -3.12 26.22
CA GLY A 160 3.21 -2.60 26.51
C GLY A 160 2.99 -1.19 25.98
N TYR A 161 2.60 -0.27 26.86
CA TYR A 161 2.40 1.16 26.57
C TYR A 161 3.52 2.04 27.14
N GLN A 162 4.67 1.45 27.48
CA GLN A 162 5.80 2.21 28.02
C GLN A 162 6.40 3.17 26.98
N HIS A 163 6.88 4.31 27.45
CA HIS A 163 7.58 5.29 26.60
C HIS A 163 9.04 4.90 26.31
N ASP A 164 9.63 4.07 27.18
CA ASP A 164 11.01 3.59 27.05
C ASP A 164 11.10 2.57 25.91
N ALA A 165 11.49 3.06 24.73
CA ALA A 165 11.68 2.23 23.57
C ALA A 165 12.86 1.26 23.80
N LYS A 166 12.59 -0.04 23.67
CA LYS A 166 13.64 -1.08 23.59
C LYS A 166 14.32 -1.06 22.21
N VAL A 167 13.58 -0.62 21.19
CA VAL A 167 14.09 -0.40 19.83
C VAL A 167 13.55 0.92 19.31
N ASP A 168 14.45 1.81 18.91
CA ASP A 168 14.18 3.03 18.15
C ASP A 168 15.31 3.19 17.12
N GLN A 169 15.16 2.52 15.98
CA GLN A 169 16.28 2.26 15.07
C GLN A 169 15.90 2.52 13.63
N ALA A 170 16.70 3.35 12.95
CA ALA A 170 16.68 3.51 11.51
C ALA A 170 17.83 2.71 10.89
N GLU A 171 17.53 1.94 9.85
CA GLU A 171 18.50 1.17 9.07
C GLU A 171 18.40 1.56 7.60
N PHE A 172 19.52 1.92 6.99
CA PHE A 172 19.63 2.22 5.57
C PHE A 172 20.47 1.13 4.89
N TYR A 173 20.00 0.66 3.74
CA TYR A 173 20.55 -0.46 3.00
C TYR A 173 20.86 -0.05 1.57
N GLY A 174 22.08 -0.33 1.14
CA GLY A 174 22.55 -0.11 -0.22
C GLY A 174 24.07 -0.18 -0.27
N ASP A 175 24.60 -0.47 -1.44
CA ASP A 175 26.05 -0.48 -1.67
C ASP A 175 26.62 0.95 -1.69
N THR A 176 25.84 1.90 -2.21
CA THR A 176 26.18 3.33 -2.24
C THR A 176 25.00 4.15 -1.71
N LEU A 177 25.28 5.04 -0.76
CA LEU A 177 24.32 5.95 -0.15
C LEU A 177 24.77 7.39 -0.44
N LEU A 178 23.86 8.20 -0.99
CA LEU A 178 24.13 9.57 -1.40
C LEU A 178 23.24 10.55 -0.63
N PHE A 179 23.85 11.53 0.00
CA PHE A 179 23.19 12.68 0.63
C PHE A 179 23.50 13.92 -0.22
N ILE A 180 22.64 14.17 -1.20
CA ILE A 180 22.80 15.20 -2.24
C ILE A 180 21.65 16.21 -2.17
N ASP A 181 21.87 17.44 -2.62
CA ASP A 181 20.88 18.52 -2.53
C ASP A 181 20.23 18.91 -3.86
N SER A 182 20.81 18.50 -4.99
CA SER A 182 20.35 18.84 -6.34
C SER A 182 20.48 17.67 -7.31
N PHE A 183 19.60 17.62 -8.30
CA PHE A 183 19.65 16.65 -9.40
C PHE A 183 20.66 17.04 -10.50
N ASP A 184 20.95 18.33 -10.63
CA ASP A 184 21.74 18.86 -11.75
C ASP A 184 23.22 19.11 -11.38
N VAL A 185 23.54 19.10 -10.09
CA VAL A 185 24.89 19.40 -9.58
C VAL A 185 25.38 18.25 -8.70
N LYS A 186 26.61 17.80 -8.96
CA LYS A 186 27.25 16.72 -8.19
C LYS A 186 27.92 17.28 -6.93
N ARG A 187 27.13 17.54 -5.89
CA ARG A 187 27.62 17.93 -4.55
C ARG A 187 26.85 17.21 -3.45
N GLY A 188 27.53 16.88 -2.36
CA GLY A 188 26.93 16.16 -1.24
C GLY A 188 27.92 15.25 -0.53
N PHE A 189 27.39 14.28 0.22
CA PHE A 189 28.17 13.25 0.89
C PHE A 189 27.84 11.88 0.30
N GLU A 190 28.86 11.10 -0.01
CA GLU A 190 28.75 9.72 -0.43
C GLU A 190 29.25 8.80 0.68
N MET A 191 28.52 7.72 0.93
CA MET A 191 28.96 6.62 1.79
C MET A 191 28.83 5.33 1.00
N THR A 192 29.88 4.51 1.00
CA THR A 192 29.90 3.23 0.28
C THR A 192 30.17 2.11 1.28
N PRO A 193 29.13 1.62 2.01
CA PRO A 193 29.29 0.66 3.10
C PRO A 193 30.02 -0.63 2.71
N THR A 194 29.91 -1.06 1.44
CA THR A 194 30.61 -2.22 0.89
C THR A 194 32.15 -2.09 0.92
N LEU A 195 32.67 -0.86 0.91
CA LEU A 195 34.11 -0.59 1.02
C LEU A 195 34.61 -0.53 2.47
N MET A 196 33.71 -0.56 3.46
CA MET A 196 34.10 -0.51 4.87
C MET A 196 34.48 -1.90 5.38
N PRO A 197 35.65 -2.07 6.04
CA PRO A 197 36.08 -3.40 6.53
C PRO A 197 35.24 -3.93 7.69
N LYS A 198 34.51 -3.04 8.38
CA LYS A 198 33.60 -3.34 9.50
C LYS A 198 32.65 -2.17 9.72
N MET A 199 31.64 -2.38 10.57
CA MET A 199 30.76 -1.31 11.03
C MET A 199 31.55 -0.29 11.87
N VAL A 200 31.51 0.97 11.48
CA VAL A 200 32.19 2.07 12.19
C VAL A 200 31.14 2.97 12.84
N SER A 201 31.34 3.28 14.12
CA SER A 201 30.50 4.24 14.84
C SER A 201 30.93 5.67 14.50
N LEU A 202 30.01 6.49 13.98
CA LEU A 202 30.27 7.91 13.73
C LEU A 202 30.65 8.67 15.00
N ASN A 203 30.12 8.27 16.17
CA ASN A 203 30.53 8.87 17.44
C ASN A 203 32.01 8.60 17.74
N LYS A 204 32.49 7.38 17.44
CA LYS A 204 33.92 7.07 17.58
C LYS A 204 34.76 7.85 16.55
N MET A 205 34.30 7.97 15.30
CA MET A 205 34.99 8.80 14.30
C MET A 205 35.10 10.27 14.73
N TYR A 206 34.03 10.83 15.28
CA TYR A 206 34.04 12.19 15.84
C TYR A 206 35.09 12.34 16.95
N GLN A 207 35.13 11.41 17.90
CA GLN A 207 36.14 11.43 18.97
C GLN A 207 37.56 11.32 18.43
N ALA A 208 37.79 10.52 17.39
CA ALA A 208 39.08 10.40 16.72
C ALA A 208 39.54 11.73 16.11
N ILE A 209 38.63 12.46 15.45
CA ILE A 209 38.93 13.77 14.86
C ILE A 209 39.30 14.77 15.96
N LEU A 210 38.58 14.78 17.09
CA LEU A 210 38.93 15.62 18.23
C LEU A 210 40.31 15.27 18.82
N ALA A 211 40.61 13.97 18.94
CA ALA A 211 41.89 13.49 19.43
C ALA A 211 43.05 13.95 18.54
N LEU A 212 42.88 13.93 17.21
CA LEU A 212 43.86 14.50 16.29
C LEU A 212 44.09 15.99 16.56
N GLY A 213 43.03 16.77 16.80
CA GLY A 213 43.14 18.17 17.21
C GLY A 213 43.93 18.36 18.51
N ARG A 214 43.73 17.50 19.51
CA ARG A 214 44.50 17.53 20.76
C ARG A 214 45.97 17.16 20.56
N CYS A 215 46.28 16.19 19.70
CA CYS A 215 47.67 15.89 19.32
C CYS A 215 48.40 17.13 18.76
N TRP A 216 47.72 17.93 17.93
CA TRP A 216 48.25 19.20 17.44
C TRP A 216 48.54 20.19 18.58
N LEU A 217 47.65 20.30 19.56
CA LEU A 217 47.87 21.16 20.73
C LEU A 217 49.06 20.68 21.56
N HIS A 218 49.20 19.37 21.78
CA HIS A 218 50.37 18.81 22.48
C HIS A 218 51.68 19.15 21.75
N ALA A 219 51.73 18.98 20.44
CA ALA A 219 52.89 19.34 19.63
C ALA A 219 53.19 20.85 19.70
N ASN A 220 52.16 21.70 19.59
CA ASN A 220 52.35 23.15 19.65
C ASN A 220 52.86 23.62 21.03
N ASN A 221 52.37 23.03 22.11
CA ASN A 221 52.79 23.37 23.48
C ASN A 221 54.26 23.08 23.75
N THR A 222 54.88 22.21 22.97
CA THR A 222 56.32 21.91 23.06
C THR A 222 57.11 22.50 21.90
N ALA A 223 56.55 23.50 21.21
CA ALA A 223 57.15 24.11 20.03
C ALA A 223 57.60 23.07 18.98
N TRP A 224 56.81 22.00 18.84
CA TRP A 224 57.02 20.93 17.88
C TRP A 224 58.31 20.12 18.08
N THR A 225 58.84 20.09 19.31
CA THR A 225 60.08 19.38 19.62
C THR A 225 59.91 17.87 19.89
N PHE A 226 58.68 17.35 19.88
CA PHE A 226 58.30 15.93 20.04
C PHE A 226 59.15 15.16 21.07
N ASN A 227 59.35 15.79 22.23
CA ASN A 227 60.02 15.17 23.37
C ASN A 227 59.18 14.01 23.96
N ASN A 228 59.75 13.28 24.93
CA ASN A 228 59.09 12.12 25.55
C ASN A 228 57.67 12.44 26.07
N ASP A 229 57.47 13.61 26.69
CA ASP A 229 56.16 13.99 27.23
C ASP A 229 55.12 14.22 26.12
N THR A 230 55.53 14.88 25.04
CA THR A 230 54.68 15.11 23.85
C THR A 230 54.34 13.79 23.18
N ALA A 231 55.33 12.92 22.99
CA ALA A 231 55.15 11.62 22.38
C ALA A 231 54.19 10.75 23.20
N ASN A 232 54.36 10.71 24.52
CA ASN A 232 53.48 9.98 25.43
C ASN A 232 52.04 10.54 25.41
N ALA A 233 51.87 11.86 25.33
CA ALA A 233 50.55 12.48 25.22
C ALA A 233 49.85 12.08 23.90
N ILE A 234 50.55 12.14 22.78
CA ILE A 234 50.02 11.75 21.46
C ILE A 234 49.67 10.25 21.43
N ILE A 235 50.53 9.39 21.97
CA ILE A 235 50.28 7.94 22.02
C ILE A 235 49.06 7.63 22.86
N ARG A 236 48.85 8.37 23.96
CA ARG A 236 47.65 8.23 24.79
C ARG A 236 46.38 8.60 24.02
N GLU A 237 46.37 9.73 23.32
CA GLU A 237 45.25 10.13 22.44
C GLU A 237 44.94 9.05 21.39
N TYR A 238 45.98 8.48 20.77
CA TYR A 238 45.82 7.35 19.84
C TYR A 238 45.17 6.14 20.52
N ASN A 239 45.71 5.68 21.65
CA ASN A 239 45.22 4.48 22.32
C ASN A 239 43.79 4.63 22.84
N GLU A 240 43.41 5.82 23.29
CA GLU A 240 42.08 6.08 23.88
C GLU A 240 40.98 6.30 22.83
N HIS A 241 41.33 6.90 21.67
CA HIS A 241 40.31 7.40 20.74
C HIS A 241 40.46 6.96 19.29
N VAL A 242 41.65 6.49 18.88
CA VAL A 242 41.94 6.13 17.48
C VAL A 242 42.12 4.62 17.32
N ASN A 243 42.75 3.97 18.29
CA ASN A 243 42.98 2.54 18.27
C ASN A 243 41.66 1.77 18.30
N GLY A 244 41.48 0.83 17.37
CA GLY A 244 40.28 -0.01 17.27
C GLY A 244 39.09 0.61 16.54
N LEU A 245 39.22 1.81 15.96
CA LEU A 245 38.29 2.33 14.94
C LEU A 245 38.11 1.38 13.77
#